data_AF-A0A5C7LJZ1-F1
#
_entry.id   AF-A0A5C7LJZ1-F1
#
_cell.length_a   1.000
_cell.length_b   1.000
_cell.length_c   1.000
_cell.angle_alpha   90.00
_cell.angle_beta   90.00
_cell.angle_gamma   90.00
#
_symmetry.space_group_name_H-M   'P 1'
#
loop_
_entity.id
_entity.type
_entity.pdbx_description
1 polymer ?
#
loop_
_entity_poly.entity_id
_entity_poly.type
_entity_poly.pdbx_seq_one_letter_code
_entity_poly.pdbx_strand_id
1 'polypeptide(L)'
;MEKLILALSILFLAACAKSNHDTVEPAEDARIEALEARYESLKSETAAALDPATGWPAPDDCDGLLWAGKAFAAGLPVQIDLAEYSPGELHRRPAPSCWDEKDGDVGSKSTISNDMILGWLWAKWSVKDLDALKRLAKYGEEHNWIMGSPTSMLSRVYLKPNQQGLLGRMIYALSNHEDSRSYRHFFESYPAVSEDYERHLQALGIVLQGDVDMEALEIELVGISDQMLDRLNDLVEAEPQNPLFHAALGLYTGDFDQAFTLLLDDASPVPTYVRGHNVEVLAKVEKLFAMMLVIKAHHAEEAAP
;
A
#
# COMPACT_ATOMS: atom_id res chain seq x y z
N MET A 1 53.29 41.83 -0.15
CA MET A 1 52.78 40.63 0.55
C MET A 1 51.56 40.95 1.40
N GLU A 2 51.61 41.96 2.28
CA GLU A 2 50.47 42.33 3.14
C GLU A 2 49.16 42.68 2.39
N LYS A 3 49.23 43.38 1.25
CA LYS A 3 48.04 43.71 0.44
C LYS A 3 47.40 42.50 -0.25
N LEU A 4 48.16 41.42 -0.47
CA LEU A 4 47.66 40.18 -1.09
C LEU A 4 46.94 39.29 -0.06
N ILE A 5 47.44 39.28 1.18
CA ILE A 5 46.82 38.57 2.30
C ILE A 5 45.46 39.18 2.64
N LEU A 6 45.37 40.52 2.69
CA LEU A 6 44.10 41.21 2.97
C LEU A 6 43.04 40.99 1.88
N ALA A 7 43.45 40.95 0.61
CA ALA A 7 42.53 40.68 -0.50
C ALA A 7 42.01 39.22 -0.50
N LEU A 8 42.84 38.24 -0.12
CA LEU A 8 42.42 36.85 0.03
C LEU A 8 41.46 36.66 1.22
N SER A 9 41.66 37.39 2.32
CA SER A 9 40.77 37.31 3.49
C SER A 9 39.37 37.84 3.19
N ILE A 10 39.24 38.88 2.35
CA ILE A 10 37.94 39.42 1.94
C ILE A 10 37.21 38.46 0.98
N LEU A 11 37.94 37.77 0.09
CA LEU A 11 37.36 36.75 -0.79
C LEU A 11 36.89 35.49 -0.04
N PHE A 12 37.58 35.07 1.03
CA PHE A 12 37.13 33.97 1.90
C PHE A 12 35.91 34.34 2.75
N LEU A 13 35.77 35.60 3.16
CA LEU A 13 34.59 36.05 3.91
C LEU A 13 33.36 36.22 3.02
N ALA A 14 33.52 36.56 1.74
CA ALA A 14 32.41 36.64 0.79
C ALA A 14 31.94 35.25 0.29
N ALA A 15 32.81 34.24 0.27
CA ALA A 15 32.45 32.88 -0.14
C ALA A 15 31.71 32.06 0.94
N CYS A 16 31.73 32.52 2.20
CA CYS A 16 31.02 31.90 3.32
C CYS A 16 29.74 32.65 3.72
N ALA A 17 29.35 33.70 2.98
CA ALA A 17 28.00 34.24 3.05
C ALA A 17 27.05 33.24 2.36
N LYS A 18 26.89 32.08 3.00
CA LYS A 18 25.77 31.17 2.77
C LYS A 18 24.55 32.04 3.02
N SER A 19 23.91 32.50 1.94
CA SER A 19 22.63 33.17 2.05
C SER A 19 21.75 32.18 2.79
N ASN A 20 21.49 32.44 4.09
CA ASN A 20 20.35 31.88 4.77
C ASN A 20 19.14 32.49 4.06
N HIS A 21 18.86 32.00 2.87
CA HIS A 21 17.51 31.95 2.38
C HIS A 21 16.86 30.94 3.31
N ASP A 22 16.33 31.44 4.43
CA ASP A 22 15.30 30.76 5.18
C ASP A 22 14.21 30.48 4.15
N THR A 23 14.28 29.30 3.57
CA THR A 23 13.23 28.76 2.74
C THR A 23 12.16 28.43 3.76
N VAL A 24 11.22 29.37 3.93
CA VAL A 24 10.04 29.15 4.76
C VAL A 24 9.38 27.91 4.16
N GLU A 25 9.40 26.81 4.91
CA GLU A 25 8.72 25.60 4.49
C GLU A 25 7.24 25.96 4.27
N PRO A 26 6.62 25.45 3.18
CA PRO A 26 5.22 25.72 2.94
C PRO A 26 4.39 25.26 4.14
N ALA A 27 3.35 26.02 4.48
CA ALA A 27 2.35 25.57 5.46
C ALA A 27 1.78 24.20 5.04
N GLU A 28 1.41 23.38 6.00
CA GLU A 28 0.91 22.02 5.77
C GLU A 28 -0.25 21.98 4.77
N ASP A 29 -1.24 22.85 4.92
CA ASP A 29 -2.37 22.99 3.98
C ASP A 29 -1.91 23.20 2.53
N ALA A 30 -0.86 24.00 2.32
CA ALA A 30 -0.31 24.24 0.99
C ALA A 30 0.40 23.00 0.41
N ARG A 31 0.96 22.15 1.27
CA ARG A 31 1.57 20.87 0.85
C ARG A 31 0.49 19.85 0.52
N ILE A 32 -0.61 19.82 1.28
CA ILE A 32 -1.78 19.00 0.99
C ILE A 32 -2.40 19.41 -0.34
N GLU A 33 -2.67 20.71 -0.57
CA GLU A 33 -3.22 21.19 -1.85
C GLU A 33 -2.32 20.79 -3.04
N ALA A 34 -0.99 20.91 -2.88
CA ALA A 34 -0.04 20.46 -3.89
C ALA A 34 -0.09 18.94 -4.11
N LEU A 35 -0.25 18.16 -3.04
CA LEU A 35 -0.34 16.70 -3.09
C LEU A 35 -1.63 16.24 -3.78
N GLU A 36 -2.77 16.88 -3.49
CA GLU A 36 -4.05 16.61 -4.15
C GLU A 36 -3.99 16.94 -5.65
N ALA A 37 -3.43 18.10 -6.01
CA ALA A 37 -3.24 18.47 -7.40
C ALA A 37 -2.35 17.46 -8.14
N ARG A 38 -1.27 16.99 -7.49
CA ARG A 38 -0.41 15.96 -8.05
C ARG A 38 -1.12 14.61 -8.18
N TYR A 39 -1.90 14.22 -7.17
CA TYR A 39 -2.69 13.00 -7.15
C TYR A 39 -3.66 12.96 -8.32
N GLU A 40 -4.45 14.02 -8.56
CA GLU A 40 -5.41 14.07 -9.67
C GLU A 40 -4.73 14.02 -11.05
N SER A 41 -3.60 14.72 -11.23
CA SER A 41 -2.80 14.63 -12.46
C SER A 41 -2.31 13.19 -12.69
N LEU A 42 -1.66 12.61 -11.67
CA LEU A 42 -1.09 11.28 -11.75
C LEU A 42 -2.17 10.20 -11.95
N LYS A 43 -3.35 10.39 -11.37
CA LYS A 43 -4.50 9.50 -11.50
C LYS A 43 -5.01 9.50 -12.95
N SER A 44 -5.16 10.68 -13.55
CA SER A 44 -5.53 10.79 -14.97
C SER A 44 -4.49 10.15 -15.90
N GLU A 45 -3.20 10.41 -15.66
CA GLU A 45 -2.10 9.81 -16.43
C GLU A 45 -2.08 8.28 -16.31
N THR A 46 -2.28 7.78 -15.09
CA THR A 46 -2.25 6.34 -14.80
C THR A 46 -3.45 5.65 -15.40
N ALA A 47 -4.66 6.22 -15.28
CA ALA A 47 -5.88 5.68 -15.85
C ALA A 47 -5.78 5.47 -17.37
N ALA A 48 -5.11 6.38 -18.07
CA ALA A 48 -4.88 6.27 -19.51
C ALA A 48 -3.91 5.14 -19.90
N ALA A 49 -3.11 4.64 -18.95
CA ALA A 49 -2.10 3.60 -19.16
C ALA A 49 -2.54 2.21 -18.65
N LEU A 50 -3.75 2.09 -18.10
CA LEU A 50 -4.34 0.81 -17.68
C LEU A 50 -4.75 -0.03 -18.88
N ASP A 51 -4.85 -1.34 -18.69
CA ASP A 51 -5.43 -2.24 -19.69
C ASP A 51 -6.88 -1.84 -20.01
N PRO A 52 -7.25 -1.61 -21.27
CA PRO A 52 -8.57 -1.11 -21.62
C PRO A 52 -9.71 -2.11 -21.38
N ALA A 53 -9.42 -3.41 -21.32
CA ALA A 53 -10.45 -4.44 -21.14
C ALA A 53 -10.82 -4.63 -19.67
N THR A 54 -9.84 -4.54 -18.78
CA THR A 54 -9.97 -4.89 -17.36
C THR A 54 -9.75 -3.69 -16.43
N GLY A 55 -9.07 -2.65 -16.90
CA GLY A 55 -8.56 -1.57 -16.08
C GLY A 55 -7.35 -1.97 -15.22
N TRP A 56 -6.80 -3.17 -15.39
CA TRP A 56 -5.69 -3.62 -14.55
C TRP A 56 -4.36 -2.97 -15.01
N PRO A 57 -3.47 -2.61 -14.07
CA PRO A 57 -2.16 -2.05 -14.43
C PRO A 57 -1.21 -3.11 -15.03
N ALA A 58 -1.43 -4.38 -14.70
CA ALA A 58 -0.66 -5.52 -15.19
C ALA A 58 -1.54 -6.78 -15.28
N PRO A 59 -2.46 -6.88 -16.28
CA PRO A 59 -3.43 -7.97 -16.40
C PRO A 59 -2.78 -9.34 -16.66
N ASP A 60 -1.55 -9.36 -17.19
CA ASP A 60 -0.82 -10.60 -17.50
C ASP A 60 0.16 -11.01 -16.39
N ASP A 61 0.29 -10.21 -15.32
CA ASP A 61 1.24 -10.48 -14.22
C ASP A 61 0.58 -11.26 -13.08
N CYS A 62 1.35 -12.13 -12.43
CA CYS A 62 0.88 -12.99 -11.34
C CYS A 62 0.85 -12.32 -9.98
N ASP A 63 1.36 -11.10 -9.92
CA ASP A 63 1.15 -10.19 -8.80
C ASP A 63 0.07 -9.13 -9.16
N GLY A 64 -0.62 -9.31 -10.30
CA GLY A 64 -1.57 -8.36 -10.87
C GLY A 64 -2.70 -7.94 -9.92
N LEU A 65 -3.24 -8.88 -9.13
CA LEU A 65 -4.35 -8.61 -8.21
C LEU A 65 -3.92 -7.69 -7.05
N LEU A 66 -2.67 -7.79 -6.58
CA LEU A 66 -2.16 -6.85 -5.59
C LEU A 66 -2.23 -5.41 -6.14
N TRP A 67 -1.68 -5.21 -7.33
CA TRP A 67 -1.61 -3.90 -7.98
C TRP A 67 -2.98 -3.38 -8.41
N ALA A 68 -3.84 -4.25 -8.95
CA ALA A 68 -5.22 -3.91 -9.30
C ALA A 68 -6.01 -3.48 -8.06
N GLY A 69 -5.81 -4.15 -6.94
CA GLY A 69 -6.43 -3.80 -5.66
C GLY A 69 -6.01 -2.43 -5.14
N LYS A 70 -4.70 -2.12 -5.19
CA LYS A 70 -4.18 -0.79 -4.83
C LYS A 70 -4.70 0.31 -5.76
N ALA A 71 -4.69 0.05 -7.07
CA ALA A 71 -5.21 0.97 -8.07
C ALA A 71 -6.69 1.26 -7.83
N PHE A 72 -7.50 0.23 -7.57
CA PHE A 72 -8.91 0.36 -7.22
C PHE A 72 -9.11 1.20 -5.97
N ALA A 73 -8.37 0.89 -4.89
CA ALA A 73 -8.45 1.65 -3.64
C ALA A 73 -8.07 3.13 -3.84
N ALA A 74 -7.05 3.41 -4.67
CA ALA A 74 -6.67 4.76 -5.11
C ALA A 74 -7.64 5.38 -6.13
N GLY A 75 -8.86 4.84 -6.28
CA GLY A 75 -9.93 5.41 -7.09
C GLY A 75 -9.73 5.32 -8.60
N LEU A 76 -8.85 4.44 -9.09
CA LEU A 76 -8.72 4.16 -10.52
C LEU A 76 -9.85 3.22 -11.00
N PRO A 77 -10.24 3.29 -12.29
CA PRO A 77 -11.36 2.51 -12.84
C PRO A 77 -10.95 1.05 -13.12
N VAL A 78 -10.75 0.27 -12.06
CA VAL A 78 -10.32 -1.14 -12.14
C VAL A 78 -11.52 -2.07 -11.98
N GLN A 79 -11.65 -3.10 -12.83
CA GLN A 79 -12.63 -4.17 -12.64
C GLN A 79 -12.04 -5.25 -11.72
N ILE A 80 -12.07 -5.00 -10.42
CA ILE A 80 -11.45 -5.90 -9.43
C ILE A 80 -12.12 -7.27 -9.36
N ASP A 81 -13.42 -7.35 -9.66
CA ASP A 81 -14.20 -8.60 -9.59
C ASP A 81 -13.81 -9.62 -10.67
N LEU A 82 -13.05 -9.23 -11.70
CA LEU A 82 -12.50 -10.16 -12.68
C LEU A 82 -11.48 -11.14 -12.08
N ALA A 83 -11.01 -10.87 -10.85
CA ALA A 83 -10.19 -11.80 -10.09
C ALA A 83 -11.00 -12.96 -9.50
N GLU A 84 -12.30 -12.81 -9.28
CA GLU A 84 -13.15 -13.84 -8.67
C GLU A 84 -13.58 -14.84 -9.75
N TYR A 85 -12.88 -15.97 -9.86
CA TYR A 85 -13.18 -17.00 -10.88
C TYR A 85 -14.48 -17.75 -10.57
N SER A 86 -14.66 -18.09 -9.29
CA SER A 86 -15.90 -18.57 -8.71
C SER A 86 -16.13 -17.85 -7.38
N PRO A 87 -17.34 -17.81 -6.81
CA PRO A 87 -17.62 -17.06 -5.58
C PRO A 87 -16.63 -17.36 -4.44
N GLY A 88 -15.78 -16.39 -4.10
CA GLY A 88 -14.71 -16.45 -3.10
C GLY A 88 -13.39 -17.10 -3.56
N GLU A 89 -13.33 -17.66 -4.77
CA GLU A 89 -12.10 -18.19 -5.37
C GLU A 89 -11.39 -17.06 -6.14
N LEU A 90 -10.25 -16.62 -5.61
CA LEU A 90 -9.49 -15.53 -6.20
C LEU A 90 -8.36 -16.05 -7.08
N HIS A 91 -8.31 -15.53 -8.29
CA HIS A 91 -7.18 -15.64 -9.20
C HIS A 91 -6.30 -14.41 -9.10
N ARG A 92 -5.00 -14.63 -9.27
CA ARG A 92 -3.96 -13.60 -9.27
C ARG A 92 -4.08 -12.55 -10.38
N ARG A 93 -4.78 -12.93 -11.45
CA ARG A 93 -5.04 -12.12 -12.64
C ARG A 93 -6.37 -12.53 -13.27
N PRO A 94 -6.97 -11.69 -14.13
CA PRO A 94 -8.10 -12.10 -14.95
C PRO A 94 -7.73 -13.36 -15.74
N ALA A 95 -8.70 -14.23 -15.97
CA ALA A 95 -8.44 -15.52 -16.62
C ALA A 95 -7.61 -15.38 -17.92
N PRO A 96 -6.65 -16.28 -18.18
CA PRO A 96 -6.41 -17.56 -17.49
C PRO A 96 -5.58 -17.43 -16.21
N SER A 97 -5.66 -18.46 -15.35
CA SER A 97 -4.86 -18.55 -14.13
C SER A 97 -3.36 -18.38 -14.42
N CYS A 98 -2.63 -17.91 -13.41
CA CYS A 98 -1.17 -17.80 -13.43
C CYS A 98 -0.45 -19.13 -13.37
N TRP A 99 -1.20 -20.20 -13.16
CA TRP A 99 -0.70 -21.53 -13.15
C TRP A 99 -1.54 -22.41 -14.06
N ASP A 100 -0.90 -23.24 -14.85
CA ASP A 100 -1.54 -24.37 -15.50
C ASP A 100 -0.70 -25.65 -15.33
N GLU A 101 -1.35 -26.80 -15.46
CA GLU A 101 -0.71 -28.11 -15.22
C GLU A 101 0.44 -28.41 -16.18
N LYS A 102 0.46 -27.77 -17.35
CA LYS A 102 1.37 -28.09 -18.45
C LYS A 102 2.64 -27.25 -18.39
N ASP A 103 2.47 -25.95 -18.18
CA ASP A 103 3.50 -24.93 -18.26
C ASP A 103 3.92 -24.45 -16.85
N GLY A 104 3.19 -24.86 -15.80
CA GLY A 104 3.50 -24.55 -14.41
C GLY A 104 3.17 -23.10 -14.07
N ASP A 105 3.99 -22.50 -13.20
CA ASP A 105 3.87 -21.08 -12.87
C ASP A 105 4.39 -20.23 -14.04
N VAL A 106 3.47 -19.65 -14.82
CA VAL A 106 3.80 -18.97 -16.09
C VAL A 106 4.18 -17.49 -15.92
N GLY A 107 4.45 -17.01 -14.70
CA GLY A 107 4.79 -15.60 -14.53
C GLY A 107 5.06 -15.09 -13.12
N SER A 108 4.95 -15.89 -12.06
CA SER A 108 5.17 -15.39 -10.69
C SER A 108 6.65 -15.17 -10.42
N LYS A 109 7.06 -13.91 -10.35
CA LYS A 109 8.41 -13.51 -9.91
C LYS A 109 8.56 -13.54 -8.38
N SER A 110 7.46 -13.46 -7.64
CA SER A 110 7.44 -13.67 -6.18
C SER A 110 7.31 -15.15 -5.82
N THR A 111 8.06 -15.61 -4.82
CA THR A 111 7.95 -16.95 -4.20
C THR A 111 6.87 -17.00 -3.10
N ILE A 112 6.32 -15.84 -2.72
CA ILE A 112 5.41 -15.68 -1.59
C ILE A 112 4.17 -14.98 -2.12
N SER A 113 3.04 -15.69 -2.22
CA SER A 113 1.94 -15.21 -3.06
C SER A 113 0.54 -15.18 -2.46
N ASN A 114 0.44 -14.91 -1.16
CA ASN A 114 -0.85 -14.48 -0.57
C ASN A 114 -1.00 -12.95 -0.55
N ASP A 115 -0.02 -12.24 -1.10
CA ASP A 115 0.01 -10.80 -1.34
C ASP A 115 -1.16 -10.30 -2.17
N MET A 116 -1.55 -11.06 -3.20
CA MET A 116 -2.69 -10.75 -4.06
C MET A 116 -3.99 -10.56 -3.28
N ILE A 117 -4.22 -11.38 -2.26
CA ILE A 117 -5.44 -11.29 -1.44
C ILE A 117 -5.45 -9.98 -0.66
N LEU A 118 -4.28 -9.49 -0.23
CA LEU A 118 -4.20 -8.20 0.45
C LEU A 118 -4.65 -7.05 -0.46
N GLY A 119 -4.29 -7.05 -1.74
CA GLY A 119 -4.80 -6.07 -2.71
C GLY A 119 -6.32 -6.15 -2.88
N TRP A 120 -6.86 -7.36 -2.99
CA TRP A 120 -8.31 -7.54 -3.08
C TRP A 120 -9.04 -7.08 -1.80
N LEU A 121 -8.48 -7.37 -0.62
CA LEU A 121 -9.03 -6.89 0.66
C LEU A 121 -9.03 -5.36 0.72
N TRP A 122 -7.95 -4.70 0.30
CA TRP A 122 -7.88 -3.25 0.16
C TRP A 122 -9.00 -2.69 -0.71
N ALA A 123 -9.21 -3.29 -1.89
CA ALA A 123 -10.28 -2.87 -2.79
C ALA A 123 -11.66 -3.02 -2.14
N LYS A 124 -11.97 -4.17 -1.55
CA LYS A 124 -13.28 -4.42 -0.92
C LYS A 124 -13.52 -3.59 0.33
N TRP A 125 -12.46 -3.30 1.08
CA TRP A 125 -12.52 -2.39 2.22
C TRP A 125 -12.87 -0.97 1.80
N SER A 126 -12.22 -0.46 0.73
CA SER A 126 -12.40 0.93 0.27
C SER A 126 -13.84 1.26 -0.14
N VAL A 127 -14.60 0.26 -0.57
CA VAL A 127 -16.03 0.38 -0.93
C VAL A 127 -16.97 -0.30 0.06
N LYS A 128 -16.44 -0.76 1.20
CA LYS A 128 -17.22 -1.36 2.31
C LYS A 128 -18.11 -2.55 1.85
N ASP A 129 -17.58 -3.39 0.96
CA ASP A 129 -18.29 -4.53 0.35
C ASP A 129 -18.33 -5.76 1.29
N LEU A 130 -19.24 -5.72 2.26
CA LEU A 130 -19.45 -6.80 3.25
C LEU A 130 -19.76 -8.15 2.60
N ASP A 131 -20.55 -8.15 1.52
CA ASP A 131 -20.99 -9.39 0.88
C ASP A 131 -19.82 -10.11 0.20
N ALA A 132 -18.93 -9.38 -0.49
CA ALA A 132 -17.73 -9.97 -1.03
C ALA A 132 -16.83 -10.55 0.06
N LEU A 133 -16.61 -9.83 1.15
CA LEU A 133 -15.79 -10.30 2.27
C LEU A 133 -16.38 -11.57 2.90
N LYS A 134 -17.71 -11.62 3.10
CA LYS A 134 -18.41 -12.83 3.58
C LYS A 134 -18.29 -14.01 2.60
N ARG A 135 -18.35 -13.76 1.28
CA ARG A 135 -18.12 -14.81 0.26
C ARG A 135 -16.70 -15.35 0.32
N LEU A 136 -15.69 -14.47 0.42
CA LEU A 136 -14.29 -14.88 0.55
C LEU A 136 -14.07 -15.72 1.81
N ALA A 137 -14.61 -15.27 2.95
CA ALA A 137 -14.56 -16.00 4.21
C ALA A 137 -15.18 -17.39 4.09
N LYS A 138 -16.40 -17.47 3.56
CA LYS A 138 -17.10 -18.74 3.35
C LYS A 138 -16.29 -19.70 2.47
N TYR A 139 -15.75 -19.20 1.35
CA TYR A 139 -14.89 -20.01 0.47
C TYR A 139 -13.67 -20.54 1.23
N GLY A 140 -12.99 -19.67 2.00
CA GLY A 140 -11.86 -20.06 2.83
C GLY A 140 -12.23 -21.15 3.84
N GLU A 141 -13.32 -20.98 4.59
CA GLU A 141 -13.81 -21.97 5.56
C GLU A 141 -14.12 -23.32 4.89
N GLU A 142 -14.74 -23.32 3.72
CA GLU A 142 -15.10 -24.53 2.95
C GLU A 142 -13.88 -25.24 2.33
N HIS A 143 -12.79 -24.52 2.08
CA HIS A 143 -11.59 -25.03 1.39
C HIS A 143 -10.33 -25.05 2.27
N ASN A 144 -10.48 -25.07 3.60
CA ASN A 144 -9.35 -25.04 4.55
C ASN A 144 -8.38 -23.88 4.30
N TRP A 145 -8.91 -22.73 3.89
CA TRP A 145 -8.21 -21.49 3.56
C TRP A 145 -7.27 -21.59 2.37
N ILE A 146 -7.48 -22.56 1.47
CA ILE A 146 -6.78 -22.66 0.19
C ILE A 146 -7.56 -21.85 -0.84
N MET A 147 -7.12 -20.61 -1.08
CA MET A 147 -7.81 -19.54 -1.81
C MET A 147 -7.62 -19.60 -3.33
N GLY A 148 -7.56 -20.79 -3.91
CA GLY A 148 -7.43 -20.99 -5.36
C GLY A 148 -6.37 -22.03 -5.74
N SER A 149 -5.74 -21.83 -6.89
CA SER A 149 -4.83 -22.79 -7.53
C SER A 149 -3.42 -22.20 -7.76
N PRO A 150 -2.35 -23.05 -7.76
CA PRO A 150 -2.36 -24.50 -7.54
C PRO A 150 -2.30 -24.90 -6.06
N THR A 151 -3.02 -25.96 -5.69
CA THR A 151 -3.03 -26.51 -4.32
C THR A 151 -1.71 -27.19 -3.94
N SER A 152 -0.87 -27.54 -4.93
CA SER A 152 0.46 -28.11 -4.73
C SER A 152 1.48 -27.11 -4.17
N MET A 153 1.18 -25.80 -4.18
CA MET A 153 2.04 -24.74 -3.66
C MET A 153 1.32 -23.95 -2.56
N LEU A 154 1.15 -24.54 -1.37
CA LEU A 154 0.40 -23.90 -0.28
C LEU A 154 0.91 -22.49 0.08
N SER A 155 2.21 -22.21 -0.03
CA SER A 155 2.77 -20.87 0.22
C SER A 155 2.19 -19.77 -0.67
N ARG A 156 1.45 -20.16 -1.72
CA ARG A 156 0.90 -19.30 -2.75
C ARG A 156 -0.61 -19.08 -2.68
N VAL A 157 -1.31 -19.97 -2.00
CA VAL A 157 -2.78 -20.02 -2.02
C VAL A 157 -3.36 -20.10 -0.61
N TYR A 158 -2.57 -20.43 0.41
CA TYR A 158 -3.07 -20.57 1.77
C TYR A 158 -3.21 -19.22 2.47
N LEU A 159 -4.43 -18.75 2.74
CA LEU A 159 -4.64 -17.52 3.51
C LEU A 159 -4.05 -17.67 4.91
N LYS A 160 -3.03 -16.87 5.25
CA LYS A 160 -2.33 -17.00 6.55
C LYS A 160 -3.22 -16.52 7.70
N PRO A 161 -3.00 -17.01 8.95
CA PRO A 161 -3.77 -16.59 10.12
C PRO A 161 -3.91 -15.07 10.29
N ASN A 162 -2.86 -14.27 10.06
CA ASN A 162 -2.97 -12.81 10.11
C ASN A 162 -4.03 -12.26 9.14
N GLN A 163 -4.06 -12.77 7.91
CA GLN A 163 -5.01 -12.33 6.89
C GLN A 163 -6.43 -12.86 7.16
N GLN A 164 -6.54 -14.06 7.76
CA GLN A 164 -7.83 -14.57 8.25
C GLN A 164 -8.37 -13.65 9.35
N GLY A 165 -7.52 -13.26 10.33
CA GLY A 165 -7.88 -12.33 11.39
C GLY A 165 -8.34 -10.98 10.86
N LEU A 166 -7.56 -10.39 9.95
CA LEU A 166 -7.92 -9.15 9.26
C LEU A 166 -9.27 -9.26 8.55
N LEU A 167 -9.49 -10.30 7.74
CA LEU A 167 -10.78 -10.55 7.07
C LEU A 167 -11.93 -10.67 8.08
N GLY A 168 -11.71 -11.34 9.21
CA GLY A 168 -12.69 -11.49 10.28
C GLY A 168 -13.07 -10.15 10.91
N ARG A 169 -12.08 -9.28 11.17
CA ARG A 169 -12.33 -7.93 11.72
C ARG A 169 -12.99 -6.99 10.72
N MET A 170 -12.62 -7.08 9.45
CA MET A 170 -13.30 -6.34 8.38
C MET A 170 -14.80 -6.70 8.33
N ILE A 171 -15.12 -8.00 8.34
CA ILE A 171 -16.51 -8.46 8.35
C ILE A 171 -17.22 -7.99 9.64
N TYR A 172 -16.56 -8.09 10.79
CA TYR A 172 -17.10 -7.65 12.07
C TYR A 172 -17.48 -6.16 12.04
N ALA A 173 -16.56 -5.27 11.63
CA ALA A 173 -16.79 -3.84 11.50
C ALA A 173 -17.99 -3.54 10.59
N LEU A 174 -17.97 -4.06 9.35
CA LEU A 174 -19.00 -3.76 8.36
C LEU A 174 -20.36 -4.42 8.66
N SER A 175 -20.38 -5.43 9.52
CA SER A 175 -21.61 -6.07 10.00
C SER A 175 -22.24 -5.38 11.21
N ASN A 176 -21.76 -4.20 11.62
CA ASN A 176 -22.15 -3.55 12.87
C ASN A 176 -21.99 -4.49 14.08
N HIS A 177 -20.86 -5.19 14.13
CA HIS A 177 -20.47 -6.05 15.24
C HIS A 177 -21.33 -7.31 15.45
N GLU A 178 -22.12 -7.71 14.45
CA GLU A 178 -22.95 -8.91 14.54
C GLU A 178 -22.17 -10.21 14.26
N ASP A 179 -21.08 -10.15 13.51
CA ASP A 179 -20.34 -11.34 13.08
C ASP A 179 -19.40 -11.91 14.18
N SER A 180 -19.58 -13.18 14.53
CA SER A 180 -18.88 -13.80 15.68
C SER A 180 -17.82 -14.83 15.29
N ARG A 181 -17.34 -14.81 14.04
CA ARG A 181 -16.31 -15.76 13.58
C ARG A 181 -15.05 -15.67 14.46
N SER A 182 -14.59 -16.82 14.94
CA SER A 182 -13.54 -16.91 15.96
C SER A 182 -12.18 -16.42 15.49
N TYR A 183 -11.88 -16.57 14.19
CA TYR A 183 -10.59 -16.18 13.64
C TYR A 183 -10.36 -14.67 13.63
N ARG A 184 -11.37 -13.82 13.85
CA ARG A 184 -11.20 -12.37 14.03
C ARG A 184 -10.24 -12.00 15.18
N HIS A 185 -10.04 -12.94 16.10
CA HIS A 185 -9.14 -12.82 17.25
C HIS A 185 -7.73 -13.39 17.00
N PHE A 186 -7.42 -13.81 15.78
CA PHE A 186 -6.06 -14.25 15.46
C PHE A 186 -5.10 -13.07 15.57
N PHE A 187 -4.09 -13.23 16.43
CA PHE A 187 -3.08 -12.22 16.68
C PHE A 187 -2.22 -11.97 15.44
N GLU A 188 -1.92 -10.71 15.17
CA GLU A 188 -1.15 -10.34 14.00
C GLU A 188 0.32 -10.22 14.35
N SER A 189 1.15 -10.79 13.51
CA SER A 189 2.59 -10.77 13.68
C SER A 189 3.27 -10.36 12.39
N TYR A 190 4.01 -9.25 12.45
CA TYR A 190 4.85 -8.75 11.36
C TYR A 190 6.32 -8.87 11.78
N PRO A 191 6.93 -10.08 11.67
CA PRO A 191 8.31 -10.29 12.05
C PRO A 191 9.27 -9.54 11.12
N ALA A 192 10.52 -9.37 11.54
CA ALA A 192 11.54 -8.83 10.65
C ALA A 192 11.74 -9.72 9.43
N VAL A 193 11.79 -9.10 8.25
CA VAL A 193 11.95 -9.75 6.95
C VAL A 193 13.07 -9.05 6.17
N SER A 194 13.84 -9.84 5.42
CA SER A 194 14.99 -9.34 4.65
C SER A 194 14.62 -8.97 3.22
N GLU A 195 13.52 -9.52 2.74
CA GLU A 195 13.00 -9.44 1.40
C GLU A 195 12.23 -8.12 1.23
N ASP A 196 12.59 -7.35 0.20
CA ASP A 196 11.98 -6.06 -0.14
C ASP A 196 10.47 -6.17 -0.39
N TYR A 197 10.07 -7.21 -1.10
CA TYR A 197 8.67 -7.44 -1.40
C TYR A 197 7.87 -7.82 -0.15
N GLU A 198 8.44 -8.57 0.80
CA GLU A 198 7.76 -8.84 2.06
C GLU A 198 7.57 -7.57 2.89
N ARG A 199 8.60 -6.70 2.95
CA ARG A 199 8.51 -5.39 3.61
C ARG A 199 7.33 -4.56 3.09
N HIS A 200 7.16 -4.52 1.76
CA HIS A 200 6.00 -3.88 1.12
C HIS A 200 4.66 -4.42 1.63
N LEU A 201 4.51 -5.75 1.69
CA LEU A 201 3.28 -6.37 2.17
C LEU A 201 3.02 -6.12 3.65
N GLN A 202 4.08 -6.02 4.47
CA GLN A 202 3.92 -5.69 5.87
C GLN A 202 3.41 -4.26 6.04
N ALA A 203 3.95 -3.28 5.31
CA ALA A 203 3.45 -1.90 5.33
C ALA A 203 1.96 -1.86 4.95
N LEU A 204 1.58 -2.47 3.81
CA LEU A 204 0.19 -2.52 3.37
C LEU A 204 -0.74 -3.23 4.36
N GLY A 205 -0.26 -4.32 4.98
CA GLY A 205 -1.03 -5.10 5.94
C GLY A 205 -1.26 -4.34 7.24
N ILE A 206 -0.22 -3.69 7.77
CA ILE A 206 -0.30 -2.85 8.97
C ILE A 206 -1.27 -1.68 8.73
N VAL A 207 -1.14 -1.00 7.60
CA VAL A 207 -2.00 0.16 7.29
C VAL A 207 -3.47 -0.26 7.15
N LEU A 208 -3.75 -1.34 6.42
CA LEU A 208 -5.13 -1.84 6.30
C LEU A 208 -5.68 -2.25 7.66
N GLN A 209 -4.85 -2.91 8.46
CA GLN A 209 -5.24 -3.34 9.79
C GLN A 209 -5.58 -2.16 10.69
N GLY A 210 -4.75 -1.11 10.72
CA GLY A 210 -5.05 0.07 11.54
C GLY A 210 -6.38 0.73 11.14
N ASP A 211 -6.65 0.84 9.84
CA ASP A 211 -7.92 1.39 9.33
C ASP A 211 -9.13 0.51 9.71
N VAL A 212 -8.96 -0.81 9.69
CA VAL A 212 -10.00 -1.76 10.11
C VAL A 212 -10.22 -1.71 11.62
N ASP A 213 -9.15 -1.68 12.41
CA ASP A 213 -9.24 -1.74 13.87
C ASP A 213 -9.85 -0.45 14.45
N MET A 214 -9.59 0.71 13.83
CA MET A 214 -10.29 1.97 14.15
C MET A 214 -11.81 1.84 14.04
N GLU A 215 -12.31 1.28 12.93
CA GLU A 215 -13.75 1.13 12.71
C GLU A 215 -14.33 -0.03 13.55
N ALA A 216 -13.62 -1.15 13.65
CA ALA A 216 -14.07 -2.36 14.35
C ALA A 216 -14.13 -2.22 15.87
N LEU A 217 -13.29 -1.37 16.45
CA LEU A 217 -13.17 -1.23 17.90
C LEU A 217 -13.84 0.05 18.42
N GLU A 218 -14.38 0.90 17.53
CA GLU A 218 -14.92 2.22 17.89
C GLU A 218 -13.93 3.06 18.72
N ILE A 219 -12.63 2.88 18.48
CA ILE A 219 -11.58 3.60 19.21
C ILE A 219 -11.30 4.90 18.45
N GLU A 220 -11.43 6.04 19.13
CA GLU A 220 -11.12 7.37 18.56
C GLU A 220 -9.64 7.57 18.22
N LEU A 221 -8.76 6.77 18.83
CA LEU A 221 -7.32 6.77 18.57
C LEU A 221 -6.93 5.67 17.58
N VAL A 222 -6.34 6.10 16.47
CA VAL A 222 -5.61 5.25 15.51
C VAL A 222 -4.62 4.39 16.29
N GLY A 223 -4.87 3.08 16.41
CA GLY A 223 -4.08 2.21 17.26
C GLY A 223 -3.64 0.95 16.55
N ILE A 224 -2.46 0.99 15.94
CA ILE A 224 -1.68 -0.23 15.72
C ILE A 224 -0.92 -0.57 17.00
N SER A 225 -0.48 -1.82 17.17
CA SER A 225 0.35 -2.17 18.32
C SER A 225 1.74 -1.52 18.24
N ASP A 226 2.41 -1.35 19.39
CA ASP A 226 3.80 -0.85 19.43
C ASP A 226 4.73 -1.68 18.53
N GLN A 227 4.52 -3.00 18.45
CA GLN A 227 5.28 -3.88 17.56
C GLN A 227 5.10 -3.53 16.08
N MET A 228 3.89 -3.14 15.67
CA MET A 228 3.62 -2.72 14.29
C MET A 228 4.23 -1.35 14.01
N LEU A 229 4.20 -0.43 14.97
CA LEU A 229 4.84 0.88 14.84
C LEU A 229 6.36 0.75 14.74
N ASP A 230 6.98 -0.07 15.61
CA ASP A 230 8.39 -0.45 15.52
C ASP A 230 8.72 -1.05 14.15
N ARG A 231 7.83 -1.92 13.64
CA ARG A 231 8.01 -2.49 12.31
C ARG A 231 8.01 -1.41 11.23
N LEU A 232 7.08 -0.46 11.23
CA LEU A 232 7.06 0.63 10.25
C LEU A 232 8.33 1.50 10.31
N ASN A 233 8.87 1.75 11.51
CA ASN A 233 10.16 2.42 11.67
C ASN A 233 11.30 1.62 11.03
N ASP A 234 11.38 0.30 11.30
CA ASP A 234 12.38 -0.58 10.67
C ASP A 234 12.29 -0.54 9.13
N LEU A 235 11.08 -0.46 8.56
CA LEU A 235 10.87 -0.37 7.11
C LEU A 235 11.41 0.94 6.53
N VAL A 236 11.14 2.06 7.20
CA VAL A 236 11.65 3.39 6.82
C VAL A 236 13.18 3.43 6.92
N GLU A 237 13.78 2.86 7.96
CA GLU A 237 15.23 2.78 8.10
C GLU A 237 15.87 1.95 6.98
N ALA A 238 15.25 0.82 6.62
CA ALA A 238 15.73 -0.05 5.55
C ALA A 238 15.63 0.58 4.15
N GLU A 239 14.56 1.34 3.88
CA GLU A 239 14.30 1.97 2.58
C GLU A 239 13.87 3.44 2.74
N PRO A 240 14.80 4.36 3.08
CA PRO A 240 14.46 5.74 3.44
C PRO A 240 13.93 6.58 2.27
N GLN A 241 14.00 6.07 1.04
CA GLN A 241 13.47 6.73 -0.16
C GLN A 241 12.13 6.15 -0.60
N ASN A 242 11.48 5.33 0.24
CA ASN A 242 10.22 4.68 -0.09
C ASN A 242 9.02 5.53 0.38
N PRO A 243 8.29 6.21 -0.53
CA PRO A 243 7.21 7.10 -0.12
C PRO A 243 6.07 6.37 0.60
N LEU A 244 5.78 5.11 0.26
CA LEU A 244 4.75 4.34 0.95
C LEU A 244 5.11 4.10 2.41
N PHE A 245 6.38 3.80 2.73
CA PHE A 245 6.78 3.50 4.11
C PHE A 245 6.69 4.76 4.98
N HIS A 246 7.10 5.91 4.44
CA HIS A 246 6.93 7.19 5.12
C HIS A 246 5.46 7.57 5.29
N ALA A 247 4.63 7.40 4.25
CA ALA A 247 3.19 7.64 4.37
C ALA A 247 2.56 6.72 5.42
N ALA A 248 2.92 5.43 5.42
CA ALA A 248 2.44 4.46 6.39
C ALA A 248 2.84 4.81 7.82
N LEU A 249 4.08 5.21 8.07
CA LEU A 249 4.53 5.65 9.40
C LEU A 249 3.83 6.94 9.83
N GLY A 250 3.71 7.93 8.92
CA GLY A 250 3.07 9.20 9.17
C GLY A 250 1.62 9.09 9.65
N LEU A 251 0.87 8.08 9.18
CA LEU A 251 -0.49 7.79 9.66
C LEU A 251 -0.59 7.58 11.17
N TYR A 252 0.50 7.16 11.82
CA TYR A 252 0.53 6.82 13.24
C TYR A 252 1.38 7.78 14.08
N THR A 253 2.27 8.55 13.44
CA THR A 253 3.13 9.53 14.13
C THR A 253 2.65 10.96 13.95
N GLY A 254 1.79 11.23 12.96
CA GLY A 254 1.43 12.58 12.50
C GLY A 254 2.54 13.27 11.69
N ASP A 255 3.67 12.61 11.44
CA ASP A 255 4.79 13.17 10.69
C ASP A 255 4.79 12.65 9.25
N PHE A 256 4.33 13.49 8.32
CA PHE A 256 4.31 13.22 6.88
C PHE A 256 5.44 13.92 6.11
N ASP A 257 6.42 14.54 6.77
CA ASP A 257 7.33 15.47 6.11
C ASP A 257 8.12 14.83 4.98
N GLN A 258 8.68 13.67 5.26
CA GLN A 258 9.44 12.90 4.29
C GLN A 258 8.52 12.26 3.24
N ALA A 259 7.28 11.91 3.60
CA ALA A 259 6.29 11.40 2.65
C ALA A 259 5.94 12.46 1.59
N PHE A 260 5.61 13.70 2.01
CA PHE A 260 5.37 14.81 1.10
C PHE A 260 6.57 15.07 0.19
N THR A 261 7.78 15.10 0.76
CA THR A 261 9.01 15.33 0.00
C THR A 261 9.17 14.31 -1.12
N LEU A 262 8.97 13.02 -0.82
CA LEU A 262 9.11 11.94 -1.80
C LEU A 262 7.93 11.88 -2.79
N LEU A 263 6.71 12.17 -2.35
CA LEU A 263 5.51 12.08 -3.19
C LEU A 263 5.38 13.25 -4.17
N LEU A 264 5.85 14.44 -3.78
CA LEU A 264 5.87 15.62 -4.65
C LEU A 264 7.09 15.65 -5.59
N ASP A 265 8.11 14.82 -5.33
CA ASP A 265 9.26 14.69 -6.22
C ASP A 265 9.01 13.65 -7.34
N ASP A 266 8.97 14.18 -8.58
CA ASP A 266 8.87 13.36 -9.79
C ASP A 266 10.09 12.46 -10.00
N ALA A 267 11.26 12.85 -9.49
CA ALA A 267 12.49 12.09 -9.57
C ALA A 267 12.64 11.04 -8.46
N SER A 268 11.68 10.93 -7.54
CA SER A 268 11.72 9.92 -6.47
C SER A 268 11.91 8.53 -7.03
N PRO A 269 12.85 7.74 -6.47
CA PRO A 269 13.20 6.44 -7.00
C PRO A 269 12.01 5.48 -6.92
N VAL A 270 11.92 4.60 -7.92
CA VAL A 270 10.95 3.50 -7.91
C VAL A 270 11.43 2.45 -6.90
N PRO A 271 10.60 2.06 -5.91
CA PRO A 271 10.98 1.02 -4.95
C PRO A 271 11.34 -0.30 -5.64
N THR A 272 12.29 -1.05 -5.10
CA THR A 272 12.84 -2.26 -5.75
C THR A 272 11.82 -3.40 -5.87
N TYR A 273 10.81 -3.41 -5.00
CA TYR A 273 9.71 -4.37 -5.06
C TYR A 273 8.71 -4.08 -6.20
N VAL A 274 8.74 -2.88 -6.81
CA VAL A 274 7.93 -2.55 -7.98
C VAL A 274 8.58 -3.19 -9.20
N ARG A 275 8.20 -4.44 -9.46
CA ARG A 275 8.73 -5.29 -10.53
C ARG A 275 7.59 -5.98 -11.24
N GLY A 276 7.79 -6.32 -12.50
CA GLY A 276 6.76 -6.98 -13.30
C GLY A 276 6.77 -6.52 -14.75
N HIS A 277 5.68 -6.82 -15.45
CA HIS A 277 5.35 -6.11 -16.67
C HIS A 277 4.84 -4.71 -16.33
N ASN A 278 5.12 -3.71 -17.17
CA ASN A 278 4.60 -2.35 -17.02
C ASN A 278 5.03 -1.63 -15.72
N VAL A 279 6.31 -1.78 -15.33
CA VAL A 279 6.89 -1.18 -14.09
C VAL A 279 6.57 0.31 -13.93
N GLU A 280 6.54 1.07 -15.03
CA GLU A 280 6.18 2.49 -14.99
C GLU A 280 4.77 2.71 -14.43
N VAL A 281 3.78 1.96 -14.91
CA VAL A 281 2.40 2.06 -14.42
C VAL A 281 2.29 1.57 -12.99
N LEU A 282 2.97 0.47 -12.62
CA LEU A 282 2.98 -0.02 -11.25
C LEU A 282 3.59 1.01 -10.27
N ALA A 283 4.65 1.72 -10.68
CA ALA A 283 5.25 2.78 -9.89
C ALA A 283 4.31 3.97 -9.69
N LYS A 284 3.50 4.30 -10.70
CA LYS A 284 2.46 5.34 -10.57
C LYS A 284 1.34 4.91 -9.64
N VAL A 285 0.89 3.64 -9.72
CA VAL A 285 -0.09 3.06 -8.78
C VAL A 285 0.44 3.08 -7.34
N GLU A 286 1.72 2.76 -7.14
CA GLU A 286 2.38 2.85 -5.83
C GLU A 286 2.30 4.27 -5.25
N LYS A 287 2.74 5.26 -6.03
CA LYS A 287 2.70 6.68 -5.62
C LYS A 287 1.28 7.16 -5.36
N LEU A 288 0.32 6.83 -6.24
CA LEU A 288 -1.10 7.18 -6.05
C LEU A 288 -1.67 6.62 -4.76
N PHE A 289 -1.40 5.35 -4.48
CA PHE A 289 -1.86 4.72 -3.26
C PHE A 289 -1.28 5.40 -2.01
N ALA A 290 0.02 5.70 -2.01
CA ALA A 290 0.65 6.43 -0.91
C ALA A 290 0.12 7.86 -0.76
N MET A 291 -0.11 8.60 -1.84
CA MET A 291 -0.75 9.93 -1.81
C MET A 291 -2.15 9.86 -1.20
N MET A 292 -2.95 8.88 -1.62
CA MET A 292 -4.30 8.67 -1.08
C MET A 292 -4.27 8.47 0.43
N LEU A 293 -3.30 7.74 0.98
CA LEU A 293 -3.17 7.55 2.43
C LEU A 293 -2.96 8.88 3.16
N VAL A 294 -2.02 9.71 2.68
CA VAL A 294 -1.72 11.02 3.30
C VAL A 294 -2.92 11.96 3.21
N ILE A 295 -3.54 12.07 2.03
CA ILE A 295 -4.73 12.92 1.81
C ILE A 295 -5.89 12.48 2.71
N LYS A 296 -6.15 11.17 2.79
CA LYS A 296 -7.21 10.61 3.65
C LYS A 296 -6.98 10.95 5.12
N ALA A 297 -5.72 10.86 5.59
CA ALA A 297 -5.37 11.15 6.98
C ALA A 297 -5.65 12.61 7.34
N HIS A 298 -5.18 13.54 6.51
CA HIS A 298 -5.41 14.97 6.71
C HIS A 298 -6.92 15.31 6.76
N HIS A 299 -7.71 14.80 5.82
CA HIS A 299 -9.17 15.02 5.84
C HIS A 299 -9.87 14.39 7.05
N ALA A 300 -9.35 13.29 7.59
CA ALA A 300 -9.90 12.69 8.81
C ALA A 300 -9.64 13.57 10.04
N GLU A 301 -8.47 14.23 10.10
CA GLU A 301 -8.14 15.19 11.16
C GLU A 301 -9.00 16.45 11.09
N GLU A 302 -9.24 16.99 9.89
CA GLU A 302 -10.14 18.15 9.71
C GLU A 302 -11.61 17.85 10.06
N ALA A 303 -12.03 16.59 9.90
CA ALA A 303 -13.37 16.13 10.23
C ALA A 303 -13.57 15.83 11.72
N ALA A 304 -12.50 15.78 12.51
CA ALA A 304 -12.57 15.54 13.94
C ALA A 304 -13.18 16.78 14.67
N PRO A 305 -14.16 16.58 15.57
CA PRO A 305 -14.91 17.65 16.22
C PRO A 305 -14.15 18.47 17.27
#